data_AF-A0A7C3DBV8-F1
#
_entry.id   AF-A0A7C3DBV8-F1
#
_cell.length_a   1.000
_cell.length_b   1.000
_cell.length_c   1.000
_cell.angle_alpha   90.00
_cell.angle_beta   90.00
_cell.angle_gamma   90.00
#
_symmetry.space_group_name_H-M   'P 1'
#
loop_
_entity.id
_entity.type
_entity.pdbx_description
1 polymer ?
#
loop_
_entity_poly.entity_id
_entity_poly.type
_entity_poly.pdbx_seq_one_letter_code
_entity_poly.pdbx_strand_id
1 'polypeptide(L)'
;MSEFYQTLPAAGPKREALRQKGQFWTPDWVAEAMVGYLLAGDSHTLFDPAVGAGAFFQAASRLTKQTNKKLVLTGTEIDEQIPINSNANVQIRDFVLDP
;
A
#
# COMPACT_ATOMS: atom_id res chain seq x y z
N MET A 1 26.71 -22.40 -3.40
CA MET A 1 25.85 -21.23 -3.12
C MET A 1 24.77 -21.72 -2.16
N SER A 2 24.88 -21.40 -0.86
CA SER A 2 23.87 -21.81 0.13
C SER A 2 22.73 -20.81 0.14
N GLU A 3 21.53 -21.24 -0.20
CA GLU A 3 20.32 -20.45 0.01
C GLU A 3 20.08 -20.31 1.52
N PHE A 4 20.23 -19.10 2.05
CA PHE A 4 19.85 -18.80 3.42
C PHE A 4 18.32 -18.76 3.51
N TYR A 5 17.70 -19.89 3.86
CA TYR A 5 16.31 -19.90 4.28
C TYR A 5 16.22 -19.24 5.66
N GLN A 6 15.70 -18.01 5.70
CA GLN A 6 15.40 -17.34 6.96
C GLN A 6 14.21 -18.04 7.61
N THR A 7 14.46 -18.78 8.69
CA THR A 7 13.40 -19.42 9.46
C THR A 7 12.65 -18.34 10.26
N LEU A 8 11.48 -17.94 9.78
CA LEU A 8 10.64 -16.96 10.48
C LEU A 8 9.88 -17.66 11.61
N PRO A 9 9.90 -17.11 12.84
CA PRO A 9 9.06 -17.63 13.91
C PRO A 9 7.58 -17.55 13.51
N ALA A 10 6.83 -18.62 13.78
CA ALA A 10 5.40 -18.68 13.43
C ALA A 10 4.55 -17.68 14.22
N ALA A 11 4.88 -17.43 15.49
CA ALA A 11 4.17 -16.49 16.37
C ALA A 11 5.03 -16.05 17.57
N GLY A 12 4.49 -15.12 18.38
CA GLY A 12 5.05 -14.74 19.68
C GLY A 12 6.10 -13.62 19.63
N PRO A 13 6.73 -13.28 20.77
CA PRO A 13 7.55 -12.08 20.92
C PRO A 13 8.69 -11.93 19.91
N LYS A 14 9.25 -13.05 19.42
CA LYS A 14 10.29 -13.03 18.38
C LYS A 14 9.74 -12.68 17.00
N ARG A 15 8.50 -13.07 16.67
CA ARG A 15 7.81 -12.65 15.44
C ARG A 15 7.42 -11.18 15.54
N GLU A 16 6.96 -10.77 16.73
CA GLU A 16 6.62 -9.39 17.04
C GLU A 16 7.82 -8.44 16.97
N ALA A 17 9.00 -8.87 17.41
CA ALA A 17 10.24 -8.09 17.31
C ALA A 17 10.74 -7.90 15.87
N LEU A 18 10.28 -8.71 14.91
CA LEU A 18 10.53 -8.48 13.48
C LEU A 18 9.62 -7.40 12.89
N ARG A 19 8.56 -6.99 13.60
CA ARG A 19 7.77 -5.83 13.22
C ARG A 19 8.60 -4.58 13.49
N GLN A 20 9.12 -3.95 12.45
CA GLN A 20 9.46 -2.54 12.60
C GLN A 20 8.13 -1.80 12.80
N LYS A 21 8.04 -0.96 13.84
CA LYS A 21 6.81 -0.19 14.12
C LYS A 21 6.42 0.57 12.84
N GLY A 22 5.18 0.37 12.38
CA GLY A 22 4.64 0.89 11.10
C GLY A 22 4.33 -0.16 10.02
N GLN A 23 4.71 -1.44 10.23
CA GLN A 23 4.56 -2.48 9.20
C GLN A 23 3.20 -3.17 9.21
N PHE A 24 2.21 -2.58 8.54
CA PHE A 24 1.17 -3.34 7.84
C PHE A 24 1.52 -3.32 6.36
N TRP A 25 2.35 -4.26 5.92
CA TRP A 25 2.63 -4.43 4.50
C TRP A 25 1.45 -5.16 3.85
N THR A 26 0.75 -4.47 2.96
CA THR A 26 -0.22 -5.10 2.06
C THR A 26 0.55 -5.84 0.96
N PRO A 27 0.40 -7.17 0.85
CA PRO A 27 1.05 -7.90 -0.23
C PRO A 27 0.58 -7.44 -1.61
N ASP A 28 1.49 -7.38 -2.58
CA ASP A 28 1.18 -6.96 -3.96
C ASP A 28 -0.03 -7.69 -4.54
N TRP A 29 -0.12 -9.01 -4.35
CA TRP A 29 -1.24 -9.80 -4.86
C TRP A 29 -2.58 -9.45 -4.19
N VAL A 30 -2.57 -9.01 -2.92
CA VAL A 30 -3.78 -8.52 -2.23
C VAL A 30 -4.15 -7.15 -2.78
N ALA A 31 -3.18 -6.25 -2.89
CA ALA A 31 -3.41 -4.90 -3.42
C ALA A 31 -3.98 -4.95 -4.85
N GLU A 32 -3.43 -5.82 -5.71
CA GLU A 32 -3.91 -6.02 -7.08
C GLU A 32 -5.34 -6.57 -7.11
N ALA A 33 -5.68 -7.54 -6.27
CA ALA A 33 -7.06 -8.04 -6.19
C ALA A 33 -8.04 -6.93 -5.78
N MET A 34 -7.72 -6.18 -4.72
CA MET A 34 -8.58 -5.11 -4.21
C MET A 34 -8.78 -3.98 -5.23
N VAL A 35 -7.70 -3.53 -5.87
CA VAL A 35 -7.79 -2.49 -6.92
C VAL A 35 -8.48 -3.02 -8.17
N GLY A 36 -8.31 -4.30 -8.49
CA GLY A 36 -9.02 -4.97 -9.58
C GLY A 36 -10.54 -4.90 -9.42
N TYR A 37 -11.04 -5.14 -8.20
CA TYR A 37 -12.47 -4.96 -7.90
C TYR A 37 -12.94 -3.52 -8.10
N LEU A 38 -12.16 -2.54 -7.65
CA LEU A 38 -12.48 -1.12 -7.80
C LEU A 38 -12.55 -0.71 -9.28
N LEU A 39 -11.61 -1.17 -10.10
CA LEU A 39 -11.61 -0.96 -11.55
C LEU A 39 -12.75 -1.69 -12.25
N ALA A 40 -13.10 -2.91 -11.83
CA ALA A 40 -14.23 -3.65 -12.39
C ALA A 40 -15.57 -2.95 -12.12
N GLY A 41 -15.68 -2.27 -10.98
CA GLY A 41 -16.84 -1.43 -10.62
C GLY A 41 -16.84 -0.03 -11.24
N ASP A 42 -16.02 0.24 -12.26
CA ASP A 42 -15.92 1.53 -12.95
C ASP A 42 -15.63 2.74 -12.04
N SER A 43 -14.93 2.51 -10.92
CA SER A 43 -14.47 3.61 -10.09
C SER A 43 -13.39 4.43 -10.80
N HIS A 44 -13.34 5.72 -10.51
CA HIS A 44 -12.40 6.67 -11.12
C HIS A 44 -11.43 7.29 -10.10
N THR A 45 -11.63 7.01 -8.82
CA THR A 45 -10.84 7.54 -7.71
C THR A 45 -10.43 6.40 -6.78
N LEU A 46 -9.21 6.49 -6.24
CA LEU A 46 -8.71 5.64 -5.17
C LEU A 46 -8.13 6.57 -4.10
N PHE A 47 -8.73 6.52 -2.91
CA PHE A 47 -8.23 7.21 -1.73
C PHE A 47 -7.65 6.20 -0.74
N ASP A 48 -6.40 6.40 -0.34
CA ASP A 48 -5.72 5.59 0.69
C ASP A 48 -5.38 6.47 1.91
N PRO A 49 -6.08 6.30 3.04
CA PRO A 49 -5.88 7.14 4.24
C PRO A 49 -4.57 6.82 5.00
N ALA A 50 -3.88 5.74 4.66
CA ALA A 50 -2.62 5.35 5.28
C ALA A 50 -1.70 4.75 4.21
N VAL A 51 -1.23 5.62 3.31
CA VAL A 51 -0.54 5.24 2.07
C VAL A 51 0.63 4.30 2.33
N GLY A 52 1.41 4.53 3.38
CA GLY A 52 2.63 3.80 3.66
C GLY A 52 3.54 3.75 2.44
N ALA A 53 4.06 2.56 2.12
CA ALA A 53 4.88 2.34 0.92
C ALA A 53 4.10 2.43 -0.42
N GLY A 54 2.80 2.72 -0.39
CA GLY A 54 1.98 2.95 -1.58
C GLY A 54 1.56 1.68 -2.32
N ALA A 55 1.32 0.57 -1.61
CA ALA A 55 1.00 -0.73 -2.23
C ALA A 55 -0.22 -0.64 -3.18
N PHE A 56 -1.30 0.03 -2.76
CA PHE A 56 -2.49 0.22 -3.59
C PHE A 56 -2.24 1.13 -4.80
N PHE A 57 -1.38 2.15 -4.67
CA PHE A 57 -1.04 3.04 -5.77
C PHE A 57 -0.20 2.33 -6.83
N GLN A 58 0.74 1.48 -6.39
CA GLN A 58 1.54 0.66 -7.30
C GLN A 58 0.65 -0.33 -8.06
N ALA A 59 -0.27 -1.01 -7.36
CA ALA A 59 -1.26 -1.89 -7.97
C ALA A 59 -2.15 -1.14 -8.99
N ALA A 60 -2.65 0.05 -8.63
CA ALA A 60 -3.43 0.89 -9.53
C ALA A 60 -2.64 1.29 -10.78
N SER A 61 -1.37 1.67 -10.65
CA SER A 61 -0.50 1.99 -11.79
C SER A 61 -0.31 0.81 -12.74
N ARG A 62 -0.18 -0.42 -12.23
CA ARG A 62 -0.06 -1.64 -13.04
C ARG A 62 -1.38 -1.95 -13.77
N LEU A 63 -2.49 -1.98 -13.05
CA LEU A 63 -3.78 -2.42 -13.58
C LEU A 63 -4.42 -1.40 -14.53
N THR A 64 -4.26 -0.10 -14.28
CA THR A 64 -4.76 0.95 -15.20
C THR A 64 -4.05 0.90 -16.55
N LYS A 65 -2.74 0.61 -16.58
CA LYS A 65 -2.00 0.40 -17.83
C LYS A 65 -2.49 -0.81 -18.62
N GLN A 66 -2.86 -1.90 -17.94
CA GLN A 66 -3.35 -3.12 -18.58
C GLN A 66 -4.79 -2.99 -19.09
N THR A 67 -5.62 -2.22 -18.40
CA THR A 67 -7.07 -2.10 -18.69
C THR A 67 -7.43 -0.85 -19.49
N ASN A 68 -6.47 0.04 -19.76
CA ASN A 68 -6.69 1.37 -20.34
C ASN A 68 -7.72 2.23 -19.58
N LYS A 69 -7.96 1.92 -18.30
CA LYS A 69 -8.76 2.72 -17.38
C LYS A 69 -7.90 3.79 -16.72
N LYS A 70 -8.54 4.82 -16.14
CA LYS A 70 -7.86 5.88 -15.39
C LYS A 70 -8.34 5.88 -13.94
N LEU A 71 -7.42 6.12 -13.02
CA LEU A 71 -7.69 6.36 -11.62
C LEU A 71 -6.98 7.63 -11.16
N VAL A 72 -7.70 8.47 -10.45
CA VAL A 72 -7.13 9.57 -9.66
C VAL A 72 -6.73 9.00 -8.31
N LEU A 73 -5.45 9.15 -7.95
CA LEU A 73 -4.90 8.63 -6.71
C LEU A 73 -4.74 9.77 -5.71
N THR A 74 -5.35 9.62 -4.53
CA THR A 74 -5.22 10.55 -3.41
C THR A 74 -4.98 9.79 -2.11
N GLY A 75 -4.41 10.44 -1.10
CA GLY A 75 -4.18 9.77 0.17
C GLY A 75 -3.62 10.64 1.27
N THR A 76 -3.37 10.02 2.40
CA THR A 76 -2.71 10.63 3.55
C THR A 76 -1.67 9.69 4.13
N GLU A 77 -0.63 10.27 4.73
CA GLU A 77 0.39 9.55 5.49
C GLU A 77 0.72 10.37 6.74
N ILE A 78 0.87 9.72 7.89
CA ILE A 78 1.24 10.41 9.14
C ILE A 78 2.75 10.50 9.31
N ASP A 79 3.49 9.55 8.73
CA ASP A 79 4.94 9.47 8.82
C ASP A 79 5.62 10.20 7.65
N GLU A 80 6.15 11.38 7.94
CA GLU A 80 6.93 12.22 7.00
C GLU A 80 8.17 11.52 6.42
N GLN A 81 8.66 10.45 7.06
CA GLN A 81 9.86 9.76 6.63
C GLN A 81 9.58 8.75 5.51
N ILE A 82 8.32 8.41 5.27
CA ILE A 82 7.95 7.46 4.23
C ILE A 82 8.03 8.15 2.86
N PRO A 83 8.88 7.67 1.94
CA PRO A 83 9.03 8.29 0.63
C PRO A 83 7.81 7.98 -0.24
N ILE A 84 6.93 8.96 -0.40
CA ILE A 84 5.78 8.85 -1.29
C ILE A 84 6.24 9.14 -2.72
N ASN A 85 6.58 8.08 -3.46
CA ASN A 85 6.99 8.19 -4.86
C ASN A 85 5.81 7.84 -5.79
N SER A 86 4.92 8.81 -6.02
CA SER A 86 3.83 8.64 -6.99
C SER A 86 3.35 9.98 -7.53
N ASN A 87 2.74 9.97 -8.73
CA ASN A 87 2.00 11.11 -9.28
C ASN A 87 0.66 11.35 -8.53
N ALA A 88 0.51 10.82 -7.31
CA ALA A 88 -0.69 10.94 -6.50
C ALA A 88 -0.64 12.19 -5.63
N ASN A 89 -1.81 12.70 -5.26
CA ASN A 89 -1.93 13.80 -4.31
C ASN A 89 -2.01 13.23 -2.89
N VAL A 90 -0.86 13.14 -2.20
CA VAL A 90 -0.76 12.65 -0.82
C VAL A 90 -0.40 13.79 0.12
N GLN A 91 -1.12 13.87 1.23
CA GLN A 91 -0.89 14.86 2.27
C GLN A 91 -0.25 14.20 3.50
N ILE A 92 0.73 14.87 4.11
CA ILE A 92 1.20 14.46 5.43
C ILE A 92 0.20 14.96 6.47
N ARG A 93 -0.66 14.07 6.98
CA ARG A 93 -1.62 14.33 8.06
C ARG A 93 -2.20 13.03 8.61
N ASP A 94 -2.76 13.10 9.80
CA ASP A 94 -3.55 12.02 10.40
C ASP A 94 -5.00 12.10 9.93
N PHE A 95 -5.40 11.21 9.02
CA PHE A 95 -6.78 11.16 8.50
C PHE A 95 -7.85 10.89 9.57
N VAL A 96 -7.50 10.23 10.69
CA VAL A 96 -8.47 9.95 11.74
C VAL A 96 -8.76 11.20 12.56
N LEU A 97 -7.75 12.04 12.80
CA LEU A 97 -7.88 13.26 13.60
C LEU A 97 -8.20 14.51 12.76
N ASP A 98 -7.89 14.47 11.46
CA ASP A 98 -8.14 15.52 10.48
C ASP A 98 -8.53 14.88 9.12
N PRO A 99 -9.81 14.49 8.92
CA PRO A 99 -10.27 13.76 7.72
C PRO A 99 -10.41 14.62 6.46
#